data_AF-A0A848FHX7-F1
#
_entry.id   AF-A0A848FHX7-F1
#
_cell.length_a   1.000
_cell.length_b   1.000
_cell.length_c   1.000
_cell.angle_alpha   90.00
_cell.angle_beta   90.00
_cell.angle_gamma   90.00
#
_symmetry.space_group_name_H-M   'P 1'
#
loop_
_entity.id
_entity.type
_entity.pdbx_description
1 polymer ?
#
loop_
_entity_poly.entity_id
_entity_poly.type
_entity_poly.pdbx_seq_one_letter_code
_entity_poly.pdbx_strand_id
1 'polypeptide(L)'
;MRPVVVLRASAPEGAIDHAAYLAAGGYRLLKRCVAGEIEADMVLQSVGDSGLGGAQGPAAVEWERVHRAPTPRAMEVCVSLARRADSTAGALLERHPHRCFEGMLIAAWAVGASRIRLLVRGGHAALQAMLAAELVKLRKRRPYPGMPDIVLGWDDSPQADDGLPTLRQGIETLYWVPDILERGAAWFLAQGRGGRAALA
;
A
#
# COMPACT_ATOMS: atom_id res chain seq x y z
N MET A 1 -33.45 22.21 3.55
CA MET A 1 -32.64 20.99 3.45
C MET A 1 -32.22 20.81 2.00
N ARG A 2 -30.92 20.87 1.69
CA ARG A 2 -30.40 20.62 0.34
C ARG A 2 -30.23 19.11 0.13
N PRO A 3 -30.64 18.55 -1.02
CA PRO A 3 -30.50 17.12 -1.27
C PRO A 3 -29.02 16.74 -1.38
N VAL A 4 -28.63 15.68 -0.67
CA VAL A 4 -27.33 15.03 -0.85
C VAL A 4 -27.38 14.30 -2.19
N VAL A 5 -26.81 14.92 -3.23
CA VAL A 5 -26.56 14.24 -4.50
C VAL A 5 -25.41 13.27 -4.26
N VAL A 6 -25.72 11.98 -4.12
CA VAL A 6 -24.71 10.92 -4.16
C VAL A 6 -24.25 10.80 -5.61
N LEU A 7 -23.25 11.59 -5.99
CA LEU A 7 -22.54 11.40 -7.25
C LEU A 7 -21.89 10.01 -7.17
N ARG A 8 -22.41 9.06 -7.94
CA ARG A 8 -21.68 7.84 -8.25
C ARG A 8 -20.48 8.24 -9.10
N ALA A 9 -19.38 8.60 -8.46
CA ALA A 9 -18.12 8.76 -9.15
C ALA A 9 -17.74 7.40 -9.74
N SER A 10 -17.82 7.29 -11.06
CA SER A 10 -17.19 6.19 -11.80
C SER A 10 -15.68 6.27 -11.55
N ALA A 11 -15.05 5.10 -11.37
CA ALA A 11 -13.59 5.03 -11.30
C ALA A 11 -12.97 5.72 -12.53
N PRO A 12 -11.79 6.35 -12.39
CA PRO A 12 -11.09 6.92 -13.54
C PRO A 12 -10.87 5.85 -14.61
N GLU A 13 -10.95 6.27 -15.87
CA GLU A 13 -10.86 5.38 -17.03
C GLU A 13 -9.52 4.62 -17.04
N GLY A 14 -9.56 3.29 -17.13
CA GLY A 14 -8.38 2.43 -17.09
C GLY A 14 -7.94 1.92 -15.71
N ALA A 15 -8.68 2.23 -14.63
CA ALA A 15 -8.44 1.65 -13.31
C ALA A 15 -8.69 0.12 -13.30
N ILE A 16 -7.74 -0.66 -12.80
CA ILE A 16 -7.93 -2.10 -12.52
C ILE A 16 -8.66 -2.23 -11.19
N ASP A 17 -9.95 -2.52 -11.26
CA ASP A 17 -10.81 -2.68 -10.09
C ASP A 17 -10.56 -4.00 -9.33
N HIS A 18 -11.17 -4.14 -8.15
CA HIS A 18 -11.03 -5.34 -7.32
C HIS A 18 -11.31 -6.66 -8.06
N ALA A 19 -12.34 -6.70 -8.91
CA ALA A 19 -12.74 -7.93 -9.58
C ALA A 19 -11.72 -8.30 -10.66
N ALA A 20 -11.30 -7.33 -11.46
CA ALA A 20 -10.26 -7.52 -12.46
C ALA A 20 -8.92 -7.92 -11.82
N TYR A 21 -8.53 -7.29 -10.70
CA TYR A 21 -7.30 -7.64 -10.00
C TYR A 21 -7.33 -9.08 -9.47
N LEU A 22 -8.45 -9.51 -8.89
CA LEU A 22 -8.63 -10.90 -8.45
C LEU A 22 -8.59 -11.89 -9.63
N ALA A 23 -9.25 -11.57 -10.75
CA ALA A 23 -9.27 -12.43 -11.93
C ALA A 23 -7.87 -12.63 -12.53
N ALA A 24 -6.99 -11.63 -12.41
CA ALA A 24 -5.59 -11.71 -12.80
C ALA A 24 -4.69 -12.43 -11.77
N GLY A 25 -5.25 -12.97 -10.69
CA GLY A 25 -4.50 -13.66 -9.64
C GLY A 25 -3.96 -12.75 -8.54
N GLY A 26 -4.46 -11.51 -8.43
CA GLY A 26 -4.12 -10.57 -7.37
C GLY A 26 -4.36 -11.14 -5.97
N TYR A 27 -3.57 -10.68 -5.00
CA TYR A 27 -3.52 -11.19 -3.62
C TYR A 27 -2.99 -12.63 -3.47
N ARG A 28 -2.57 -13.30 -4.55
CA ARG A 28 -1.96 -14.64 -4.43
C ARG A 28 -0.67 -14.60 -3.63
N LEU A 29 0.19 -13.61 -3.86
CA LEU A 29 1.45 -13.49 -3.12
C LEU A 29 1.18 -13.25 -1.63
N LEU A 30 0.30 -12.31 -1.31
CA LEU A 30 -0.14 -12.07 0.07
C LEU A 30 -0.66 -13.34 0.75
N LYS A 31 -1.45 -14.17 0.04
CA LYS A 31 -1.94 -15.44 0.58
C LYS A 31 -0.81 -16.43 0.88
N ARG A 32 0.23 -16.49 0.03
CA ARG A 32 1.42 -17.33 0.25
C ARG A 32 2.20 -16.89 1.49
N CYS A 33 2.36 -15.58 1.69
CA CYS A 33 2.94 -15.03 2.92
C CYS A 33 2.16 -15.51 4.15
N VAL A 34 0.83 -15.30 4.17
CA VAL A 34 0.01 -15.67 5.34
C VAL A 34 -0.10 -17.17 5.55
N ALA A 35 0.03 -17.98 4.49
CA ALA A 35 0.07 -19.44 4.57
C ALA A 35 1.40 -19.99 5.10
N GLY A 36 2.42 -19.14 5.31
CA GLY A 36 3.75 -19.57 5.74
C GLY A 36 4.61 -20.17 4.61
N GLU A 37 4.25 -19.93 3.33
CA GLU A 37 5.12 -20.31 2.21
C GLU A 37 6.27 -19.32 2.01
N ILE A 38 6.07 -18.08 2.47
CA ILE A 38 7.07 -17.01 2.45
C ILE A 38 7.15 -16.49 3.86
N GLU A 39 8.32 -16.59 4.47
CA GLU A 39 8.57 -16.12 5.83
C GLU A 39 8.72 -14.59 5.88
N ALA A 40 8.37 -13.98 7.02
CA ALA A 40 8.49 -12.54 7.20
C ALA A 40 9.94 -12.06 7.04
N ASP A 41 10.91 -12.82 7.55
CA ASP A 41 12.34 -12.53 7.41
C ASP A 41 12.79 -12.51 5.94
N MET A 42 12.22 -13.38 5.10
CA MET A 42 12.49 -13.38 3.66
C MET A 42 11.96 -12.12 2.97
N VAL A 43 10.81 -11.61 3.43
CA VAL A 43 10.27 -10.33 2.94
C VAL A 43 11.18 -9.17 3.36
N LEU A 44 11.60 -9.12 4.63
CA LEU A 44 12.51 -8.11 5.14
C LEU A 44 13.85 -8.12 4.38
N GLN A 45 14.42 -9.30 4.15
CA GLN A 45 15.65 -9.46 3.38
C GLN A 45 15.48 -8.97 1.93
N SER A 46 14.37 -9.35 1.27
CA SER A 46 14.11 -8.92 -0.11
C SER A 46 13.98 -7.39 -0.23
N VAL A 47 13.37 -6.75 0.77
CA VAL A 47 13.32 -5.28 0.86
C VAL A 47 14.71 -4.69 1.08
N GLY A 48 15.54 -5.32 1.92
CA GLY A 48 16.95 -4.98 2.11
C GLY A 48 17.74 -4.99 0.80
N ASP A 49 17.71 -6.12 0.11
CA ASP A 49 18.46 -6.33 -1.12
C ASP A 49 18.02 -5.40 -2.25
N SER A 50 16.76 -4.97 -2.24
CA SER A 50 16.20 -4.07 -3.26
C SER A 50 16.69 -2.62 -3.16
N GLY A 51 17.23 -2.21 -2.01
CA GLY A 51 17.61 -0.82 -1.75
C GLY A 51 16.42 0.15 -1.73
N LEU A 52 15.20 -0.34 -1.46
CA LEU A 52 14.01 0.51 -1.36
C LEU A 52 14.19 1.61 -0.31
N GLY A 53 13.74 2.81 -0.64
CA GLY A 53 13.68 3.95 0.28
C GLY A 53 12.44 3.87 1.17
N GLY A 54 12.63 4.18 2.46
CA GLY A 54 11.59 4.40 3.45
C GLY A 54 11.30 5.87 3.68
N ALA A 55 10.56 6.19 4.74
CA ALA A 55 10.15 7.56 5.04
C ALA A 55 11.28 8.44 5.59
N GLN A 56 12.25 7.85 6.28
CA GLN A 56 13.35 8.50 7.01
C GLN A 56 14.73 7.90 6.70
N GLY A 57 14.79 6.80 5.95
CA GLY A 57 16.03 6.12 5.59
C GLY A 57 15.78 4.91 4.70
N PRO A 58 16.69 3.92 4.66
CA PRO A 58 16.46 2.67 3.95
C PRO A 58 15.23 1.94 4.51
N ALA A 59 14.34 1.47 3.64
CA ALA A 59 13.10 0.81 4.04
C ALA A 59 13.38 -0.40 4.95
N ALA A 60 14.38 -1.22 4.63
CA ALA A 60 14.74 -2.39 5.43
C ALA A 60 15.05 -2.05 6.89
N VAL A 61 15.80 -0.97 7.15
CA VAL A 61 16.12 -0.52 8.51
C VAL A 61 14.85 -0.14 9.27
N GLU A 62 13.93 0.58 8.62
CA GLU A 62 12.66 0.97 9.22
C GLU A 62 11.75 -0.23 9.50
N TRP A 63 11.68 -1.18 8.56
CA TRP A 63 10.84 -2.36 8.66
C TRP A 63 11.36 -3.30 9.76
N GLU A 64 12.68 -3.55 9.81
CA GLU A 64 13.31 -4.34 10.88
C GLU A 64 13.09 -3.71 12.26
N ARG A 65 13.25 -2.38 12.37
CA ARG A 65 13.04 -1.66 13.63
C ARG A 65 11.62 -1.87 14.16
N VAL A 66 10.61 -1.79 13.30
CA VAL A 66 9.21 -2.02 13.71
C VAL A 66 8.93 -3.50 13.93
N HIS A 67 9.47 -4.38 13.09
CA HIS A 67 9.32 -5.84 13.23
C HIS A 67 9.90 -6.37 14.55
N ARG A 68 10.96 -5.76 15.08
CA ARG A 68 11.55 -6.11 16.39
C ARG A 68 10.90 -5.42 17.58
N ALA A 69 10.04 -4.43 17.36
CA ALA A 69 9.41 -3.68 18.45
C ALA A 69 8.31 -4.50 19.16
N PRO A 70 7.96 -4.17 20.41
CA PRO A 70 6.83 -4.80 21.10
C PRO A 70 5.50 -4.65 20.33
N THR A 71 4.59 -5.59 20.52
CA THR A 71 3.20 -5.49 20.03
C THR A 71 2.32 -4.73 21.04
N PRO A 72 1.24 -4.04 20.60
CA PRO A 72 0.76 -3.94 19.22
C PRO A 72 1.56 -2.92 18.39
N ARG A 73 1.60 -3.14 17.07
CA ARG A 73 2.30 -2.30 16.09
C ARG A 73 1.31 -1.74 15.08
N ALA A 74 1.62 -0.58 14.51
CA ALA A 74 0.81 0.07 13.49
C ALA A 74 1.61 0.36 12.22
N MET A 75 0.89 0.66 11.15
CA MET A 75 1.47 1.21 9.93
C MET A 75 0.71 2.46 9.50
N GLU A 76 1.45 3.46 9.05
CA GLU A 76 0.94 4.67 8.43
C GLU A 76 1.48 4.74 7.00
N VAL A 77 0.58 4.86 6.03
CA VAL A 77 0.91 5.02 4.62
C VAL A 77 0.54 6.42 4.22
N CYS A 78 1.56 7.21 3.88
CA CYS A 78 1.40 8.59 3.46
C CYS A 78 1.38 8.64 1.93
N VAL A 79 0.29 9.18 1.40
CA VAL A 79 0.13 9.43 -0.04
C VAL A 79 0.09 10.94 -0.23
N SER A 80 1.06 11.47 -0.98
CA SER A 80 1.07 12.88 -1.36
C SER A 80 0.67 13.02 -2.82
N LEU A 81 -0.58 13.38 -3.05
CA LEU A 81 -1.10 13.72 -4.36
C LEU A 81 -0.87 15.22 -4.53
N ALA A 82 0.29 15.60 -5.09
CA ALA A 82 0.55 16.99 -5.44
C ALA A 82 -0.64 17.56 -6.25
N ARG A 83 -0.89 18.87 -6.18
CA ARG A 83 -2.00 19.53 -6.91
C ARG A 83 -1.95 19.37 -8.44
N ARG A 84 -0.92 18.72 -8.97
CA ARG A 84 -0.79 18.33 -10.38
C ARG A 84 -1.11 16.84 -10.51
N ALA A 85 -1.91 16.50 -11.51
CA ALA A 85 -2.39 15.14 -11.78
C ALA A 85 -1.28 14.13 -12.18
N ASP A 86 0.00 14.49 -12.10
CA ASP A 86 1.17 13.76 -12.59
C ASP A 86 2.05 13.16 -11.46
N SER A 87 1.61 13.20 -10.20
CA SER A 87 2.35 12.53 -9.12
C SER A 87 2.39 11.01 -9.33
N THR A 88 3.56 10.38 -9.14
CA THR A 88 3.72 8.92 -9.27
C THR A 88 2.73 8.17 -8.36
N ALA A 89 2.60 8.57 -7.08
CA ALA A 89 1.58 8.03 -6.18
C ALA A 89 0.15 8.08 -6.74
N GLY A 90 -0.26 9.23 -7.30
CA GLY A 90 -1.60 9.40 -7.86
C GLY A 90 -1.85 8.49 -9.04
N ALA A 91 -0.91 8.44 -9.99
CA ALA A 91 -1.03 7.57 -11.16
C ALA A 91 -1.12 6.09 -10.76
N LEU A 92 -0.32 5.65 -9.77
CA LEU A 92 -0.35 4.28 -9.27
C LEU A 92 -1.69 3.94 -8.59
N LEU A 93 -2.20 4.82 -7.72
CA LEU A 93 -3.47 4.58 -7.03
C LEU A 93 -4.68 4.67 -7.96
N GLU A 94 -4.66 5.58 -8.94
CA GLU A 94 -5.74 5.72 -9.91
C GLU A 94 -5.81 4.51 -10.84
N ARG A 95 -4.67 3.97 -11.28
CA ARG A 95 -4.62 2.84 -12.23
C ARG A 95 -4.64 1.48 -11.56
N HIS A 96 -3.96 1.34 -10.43
CA HIS A 96 -3.66 0.05 -9.79
C HIS A 96 -3.90 0.06 -8.26
N PRO A 97 -5.09 0.45 -7.78
CA PRO A 97 -5.36 0.60 -6.35
C PRO A 97 -5.12 -0.70 -5.57
N HIS A 98 -5.51 -1.84 -6.13
CA HIS A 98 -5.33 -3.14 -5.45
C HIS A 98 -3.88 -3.63 -5.42
N ARG A 99 -3.05 -3.21 -6.37
CA ARG A 99 -1.60 -3.48 -6.34
C ARG A 99 -0.94 -2.73 -5.18
N CYS A 100 -1.29 -1.45 -5.03
CA CYS A 100 -0.90 -0.63 -3.89
C CYS A 100 -1.37 -1.26 -2.56
N PHE A 101 -2.64 -1.70 -2.49
CA PHE A 101 -3.17 -2.34 -1.29
C PHE A 101 -2.51 -3.69 -0.98
N GLU A 102 -2.15 -4.49 -1.98
CA GLU A 102 -1.46 -5.76 -1.77
C GLU A 102 -0.06 -5.53 -1.17
N GLY A 103 0.75 -4.64 -1.76
CA GLY A 103 2.06 -4.30 -1.21
C GLY A 103 1.98 -3.72 0.21
N MET A 104 0.97 -2.88 0.46
CA MET A 104 0.66 -2.36 1.79
C MET A 104 0.32 -3.48 2.79
N LEU A 105 -0.53 -4.44 2.40
CA LEU A 105 -0.90 -5.55 3.28
C LEU A 105 0.27 -6.52 3.53
N ILE A 106 1.14 -6.75 2.55
CA ILE A 106 2.36 -7.56 2.72
C ILE A 106 3.31 -6.87 3.71
N ALA A 107 3.54 -5.57 3.57
CA ALA A 107 4.39 -4.82 4.49
C ALA A 107 3.84 -4.87 5.93
N ALA A 108 2.53 -4.63 6.10
CA ALA A 108 1.89 -4.70 7.39
C ALA A 108 2.00 -6.10 8.03
N TRP A 109 1.77 -7.15 7.23
CA TRP A 109 1.94 -8.53 7.69
C TRP A 109 3.39 -8.81 8.10
N ALA A 110 4.37 -8.43 7.27
CA ALA A 110 5.79 -8.68 7.51
C ALA A 110 6.28 -8.01 8.80
N VAL A 111 5.82 -6.80 9.11
CA VAL A 111 6.19 -6.11 10.36
C VAL A 111 5.26 -6.40 11.54
N GLY A 112 4.22 -7.21 11.35
CA GLY A 112 3.24 -7.53 12.41
C GLY A 112 2.35 -6.35 12.81
N ALA A 113 2.07 -5.42 11.91
CA ALA A 113 1.17 -4.30 12.15
C ALA A 113 -0.30 -4.76 12.08
N SER A 114 -1.06 -4.54 13.16
CA SER A 114 -2.48 -4.94 13.25
C SER A 114 -3.44 -3.86 12.74
N ARG A 115 -2.93 -2.66 12.44
CA ARG A 115 -3.71 -1.52 11.94
C ARG A 115 -2.91 -0.76 10.89
N ILE A 116 -3.60 -0.30 9.86
CA ILE A 116 -3.03 0.53 8.79
C ILE A 116 -3.82 1.83 8.70
N ARG A 117 -3.12 2.97 8.67
CA ARG A 117 -3.70 4.28 8.36
C ARG A 117 -3.25 4.68 6.97
N LEU A 118 -4.18 4.73 6.03
CA LEU A 118 -3.92 5.24 4.69
C LEU A 118 -4.30 6.72 4.67
N LEU A 119 -3.29 7.58 4.78
CA LEU A 119 -3.46 9.04 4.79
C LEU A 119 -3.19 9.59 3.40
N VAL A 120 -4.26 10.04 2.75
CA VAL A 120 -4.19 10.63 1.42
C VAL A 120 -4.29 12.15 1.52
N ARG A 121 -3.22 12.83 1.13
CA ARG A 121 -3.14 14.30 1.04
C ARG A 121 -3.34 14.73 -0.40
N GLY A 122 -4.27 15.65 -0.63
CA GLY A 122 -4.70 16.10 -1.93
C GLY A 122 -5.62 15.11 -2.65
N GLY A 123 -5.59 15.17 -3.97
CA GLY A 123 -6.45 14.36 -4.84
C GLY A 123 -7.81 15.00 -5.13
N HIS A 124 -8.42 14.59 -6.24
CA HIS A 124 -9.74 15.04 -6.65
C HIS A 124 -10.83 14.10 -6.12
N ALA A 125 -12.07 14.60 -6.02
CA ALA A 125 -13.19 13.87 -5.43
C ALA A 125 -13.45 12.49 -6.07
N ALA A 126 -13.14 12.32 -7.36
CA ALA A 126 -13.34 11.05 -8.05
C ALA A 126 -12.35 9.98 -7.56
N LEU A 127 -11.07 10.33 -7.38
CA LEU A 127 -10.09 9.41 -6.77
C LEU A 127 -10.47 9.08 -5.33
N GLN A 128 -10.92 10.08 -4.56
CA GLN A 128 -11.34 9.84 -3.17
C GLN A 128 -12.49 8.83 -3.08
N ALA A 129 -13.51 9.02 -3.93
CA ALA A 129 -14.66 8.14 -4.01
C ALA A 129 -14.28 6.73 -4.51
N MET A 130 -13.39 6.63 -5.51
CA MET A 130 -12.89 5.35 -6.02
C MET A 130 -12.16 4.57 -4.92
N LEU A 131 -11.20 5.20 -4.22
CA LEU A 131 -10.44 4.53 -3.15
C LEU A 131 -11.35 4.04 -2.02
N ALA A 132 -12.33 4.86 -1.63
CA ALA A 132 -13.33 4.46 -0.64
C ALA A 132 -14.15 3.24 -1.13
N ALA A 133 -14.57 3.23 -2.39
CA ALA A 133 -15.33 2.13 -2.98
C ALA A 133 -14.51 0.83 -3.08
N GLU A 134 -13.27 0.90 -3.55
CA GLU A 134 -12.38 -0.27 -3.65
C GLU A 134 -12.00 -0.82 -2.26
N LEU A 135 -11.80 0.03 -1.26
CA LEU A 135 -11.59 -0.41 0.13
C LEU A 135 -12.83 -1.12 0.69
N VAL A 136 -14.04 -0.69 0.35
CA VAL A 136 -15.27 -1.42 0.72
C VAL A 136 -15.28 -2.81 0.09
N LYS A 137 -14.90 -2.94 -1.18
CA LYS A 137 -14.81 -4.24 -1.87
C LYS A 137 -13.76 -5.15 -1.19
N LEU A 138 -12.58 -4.62 -0.89
CA LEU A 138 -11.50 -5.33 -0.19
C LEU A 138 -11.94 -5.79 1.20
N ARG A 139 -12.61 -4.93 1.99
CA ARG A 139 -13.12 -5.28 3.32
C ARG A 139 -14.19 -6.36 3.28
N LYS A 140 -15.04 -6.38 2.25
CA LYS A 140 -16.05 -7.42 2.05
C LYS A 140 -15.44 -8.78 1.67
N ARG A 141 -14.32 -8.77 0.94
CA ARG A 141 -13.60 -9.97 0.50
C ARG A 141 -12.16 -9.91 1.01
N ARG A 142 -12.02 -10.00 2.34
CA ARG A 142 -10.70 -9.99 2.99
C ARG A 142 -9.82 -11.10 2.39
N PRO A 143 -8.59 -10.81 1.93
CA PRO A 143 -7.74 -11.83 1.33
C PRO A 143 -7.31 -12.93 2.31
N TYR A 144 -7.28 -12.63 3.62
CA TYR A 144 -6.92 -13.56 4.69
C TYR A 144 -7.59 -13.21 6.04
N PRO A 145 -7.75 -14.17 6.97
CA PRO A 145 -8.23 -13.93 8.33
C PRO A 145 -7.24 -13.07 9.14
N GLY A 146 -7.74 -12.16 9.98
CA GLY A 146 -6.86 -11.27 10.76
C GLY A 146 -6.20 -10.15 9.96
N MET A 147 -6.65 -9.91 8.71
CA MET A 147 -6.24 -8.76 7.90
C MET A 147 -6.34 -7.46 8.72
N PRO A 148 -5.27 -6.63 8.78
CA PRO A 148 -5.25 -5.37 9.50
C PRO A 148 -6.41 -4.46 9.12
N ASP A 149 -6.95 -3.76 10.10
CA ASP A 149 -7.97 -2.74 9.80
C ASP A 149 -7.31 -1.54 9.12
N ILE A 150 -7.79 -1.23 7.92
CA ILE A 150 -7.34 -0.09 7.14
C ILE A 150 -8.26 1.09 7.46
N VAL A 151 -7.74 2.17 8.00
CA VAL A 151 -8.44 3.45 8.21
C VAL A 151 -8.00 4.42 7.13
N LEU A 152 -8.94 4.86 6.30
CA LEU A 152 -8.69 5.87 5.27
C LEU A 152 -8.90 7.27 5.87
N GLY A 153 -7.91 8.13 5.75
CA GLY A 153 -7.95 9.54 6.17
C GLY A 153 -7.56 10.49 5.04
N TRP A 154 -8.04 11.73 5.14
CA TRP A 154 -7.82 12.81 4.17
C TRP A 154 -7.12 14.01 4.81
N ASP A 155 -6.25 14.69 4.06
CA ASP A 155 -5.64 16.02 4.29
C ASP A 155 -5.30 16.42 5.73
N ASP A 156 -6.33 16.73 6.51
CA ASP A 156 -6.28 17.27 7.88
C ASP A 156 -6.55 16.22 8.96
N SER A 157 -6.59 14.95 8.58
CA SER A 157 -6.74 13.85 9.54
C SER A 157 -5.54 13.90 10.49
N PRO A 158 -5.75 14.05 11.82
CA PRO A 158 -4.66 14.03 12.77
C PRO A 158 -3.82 12.78 12.54
N GLN A 159 -2.50 12.93 12.45
CA GLN A 159 -1.62 11.78 12.61
C GLN A 159 -1.93 11.20 13.97
N ALA A 160 -2.49 9.99 13.98
CA ALA A 160 -2.80 9.35 15.23
C ALA A 160 -1.49 8.91 15.86
N ASP A 161 -1.08 9.64 16.89
CA ASP A 161 -0.04 9.20 17.80
C ASP A 161 -0.73 8.34 18.87
N ASP A 162 -0.89 7.06 18.55
CA ASP A 162 -1.34 6.06 19.51
C ASP A 162 -0.19 5.53 20.38
N GLY A 163 1.01 6.14 20.29
CA GLY A 163 2.21 5.70 20.97
C GLY A 163 2.74 4.34 20.52
N LEU A 164 2.17 3.75 19.45
CA LEU A 164 2.55 2.43 18.98
C LEU A 164 3.80 2.50 18.10
N PRO A 165 4.67 1.47 18.14
CA PRO A 165 5.69 1.30 17.13
C PRO A 165 5.04 1.29 15.74
N THR A 166 5.31 2.35 14.98
CA THR A 166 4.63 2.62 13.71
C THR A 166 5.61 2.58 12.55
N LEU A 167 5.32 1.75 11.55
CA LEU A 167 5.99 1.77 10.26
C LEU A 167 5.37 2.89 9.41
N ARG A 168 6.17 3.86 8.98
CA ARG A 168 5.72 4.93 8.06
C ARG A 168 6.28 4.68 6.68
N GLN A 169 5.44 4.63 5.64
CA GLN A 169 5.87 4.36 4.26
C GLN A 169 5.12 5.20 3.23
N GLY A 170 5.76 5.46 2.10
CA GLY A 170 5.13 5.99 0.90
C GLY A 170 4.46 4.88 0.09
N ILE A 171 3.38 5.18 -0.63
CA ILE A 171 2.67 4.16 -1.41
C ILE A 171 3.50 3.65 -2.60
N GLU A 172 4.38 4.48 -3.17
CA GLU A 172 5.27 4.10 -4.26
C GLU A 172 6.24 2.99 -3.83
N THR A 173 6.80 3.08 -2.62
CA THR A 173 7.67 2.04 -2.06
C THR A 173 6.91 0.72 -1.96
N LEU A 174 5.68 0.77 -1.43
CA LEU A 174 4.84 -0.40 -1.22
C LEU A 174 4.38 -1.05 -2.53
N TYR A 175 4.15 -0.26 -3.59
CA TYR A 175 3.74 -0.76 -4.90
C TYR A 175 4.71 -1.78 -5.49
N TRP A 176 6.01 -1.61 -5.27
CA TRP A 176 7.07 -2.47 -5.81
C TRP A 176 7.28 -3.77 -5.04
N VAL A 177 6.78 -3.87 -3.80
CA VAL A 177 7.00 -5.02 -2.92
C VAL A 177 6.62 -6.34 -3.58
N PRO A 178 5.45 -6.49 -4.22
CA PRO A 178 5.12 -7.78 -4.81
C PRO A 178 6.02 -8.16 -5.99
N ASP A 179 6.47 -7.22 -6.82
CA ASP A 179 7.41 -7.54 -7.92
C ASP A 179 8.79 -7.92 -7.40
N ILE A 180 9.26 -7.26 -6.34
CA ILE A 180 10.54 -7.60 -5.70
C ILE A 180 10.49 -9.03 -5.16
N LEU A 181 9.38 -9.43 -4.56
CA LEU A 181 9.20 -10.79 -4.02
C LEU A 181 9.02 -11.84 -5.12
N GLU A 182 8.40 -11.51 -6.24
CA GLU A 182 8.18 -12.45 -7.34
C GLU A 182 9.38 -12.56 -8.30
N ARG A 183 10.10 -11.46 -8.52
CA ARG A 183 11.16 -11.35 -9.55
C ARG A 183 12.55 -11.17 -8.97
N GLY A 184 12.65 -10.91 -7.67
CA GLY A 184 13.89 -10.70 -6.94
C GLY A 184 14.37 -9.25 -6.95
N ALA A 185 15.17 -8.90 -5.93
CA ALA A 185 15.77 -7.58 -5.78
C ALA A 185 16.70 -7.20 -6.95
N ALA A 186 17.44 -8.16 -7.51
CA ALA A 186 18.31 -7.93 -8.65
C ALA A 186 17.54 -7.44 -9.90
N TRP A 187 16.34 -8.00 -10.13
CA TRP A 187 15.46 -7.54 -11.21
C TRP A 187 15.04 -6.09 -11.00
N PHE A 188 14.72 -5.70 -9.76
CA PHE A 188 14.33 -4.34 -9.42
C PHE A 188 15.49 -3.35 -9.60
N LEU A 189 16.69 -3.70 -9.13
CA LEU A 189 17.89 -2.88 -9.29
C LEU A 189 18.27 -2.67 -10.77
N ALA A 190 18.02 -3.67 -11.63
CA ALA A 190 18.23 -3.55 -13.07
C ALA A 190 17.31 -2.53 -13.75
N GLN A 191 16.20 -2.11 -13.12
CA GLN A 191 15.29 -1.07 -13.64
C GLN A 191 15.83 0.37 -13.46
N GLY A 192 17.02 0.56 -12.89
CA GLY A 192 17.60 1.89 -12.60
C GLY A 192 17.08 2.49 -11.29
N ARG A 193 17.27 3.80 -11.05
CA ARG A 193 16.91 4.49 -9.78
C ARG A 193 15.40 4.35 -9.47
N GLY A 194 15.03 3.28 -8.77
CA GLY A 194 13.72 3.07 -8.15
C GLY A 194 12.57 2.76 -9.12
N GLY A 195 12.81 2.04 -10.22
CA GLY A 195 11.75 1.64 -11.15
C GLY A 195 11.09 2.80 -11.93
N ARG A 196 11.61 4.03 -11.84
CA ARG A 196 11.10 5.19 -12.61
C ARG A 196 11.17 5.00 -14.12
N ALA A 197 12.12 4.21 -14.62
CA ALA A 197 12.21 3.89 -16.05
C ALA A 197 11.10 2.92 -16.51
N ALA A 198 10.50 2.14 -15.59
CA ALA A 198 9.42 1.20 -15.91
C ALA A 198 8.02 1.84 -15.89
N LEU A 199 7.92 3.14 -15.57
CA LEU A 199 6.68 3.91 -15.53
C LEU A 199 6.59 4.96 -16.66
N ALA A 200 7.52 4.91 -17.63
CA ALA A 200 7.54 5.78 -18.81
C ALA A 200 6.94 5.07 -20.04
#